data_AF-A0A1G2I4V4-F1
#
_entry.id   AF-A0A1G2I4V4-F1
#
_cell.length_a   1.000
_cell.length_b   1.000
_cell.length_c   1.000
_cell.angle_alpha   90.00
_cell.angle_beta   90.00
_cell.angle_gamma   90.00
#
_symmetry.space_group_name_H-M   'P 1'
#
loop_
_entity.id
_entity.type
_entity.pdbx_description
1 polymer ?
#
loop_
_entity_poly.entity_id
_entity_poly.type
_entity_poly.pdbx_seq_one_letter_code
_entity_poly.pdbx_strand_id
1 'polypeptide(L)'
;MLAKTIADISLTDHVKMIKTDKDQIWDPTNKPLIKGGIILQVEDLITTGESSLKVRKAIRDQYPKLPILFVPFLPVVVDRSDPDNRITTIENSRVLPLLKIDIQTFQPDNCPYCAVGSEALRPREGNNWNRLTRKN
;
A
#
# COMPACT_ATOMS: atom_id res chain seq x y z
N MET A 1 6.88 -9.47 0.48
CA MET A 1 6.61 -10.80 1.08
C MET A 1 5.21 -11.29 0.71
N LEU A 2 4.14 -10.55 1.06
CA LEU A 2 2.75 -10.93 0.75
C LEU A 2 2.48 -11.24 -0.74
N ALA A 3 2.74 -10.30 -1.64
CA ALA A 3 2.45 -10.47 -3.07
C ALA A 3 3.16 -11.70 -3.68
N LYS A 4 4.40 -11.98 -3.24
CA LYS A 4 5.12 -13.19 -3.62
C LYS A 4 4.43 -14.45 -3.10
N THR A 5 4.05 -14.49 -1.83
CA THR A 5 3.36 -15.64 -1.23
C THR A 5 2.03 -15.93 -1.94
N ILE A 6 1.25 -14.89 -2.25
CA ILE A 6 0.01 -15.04 -3.01
C ILE A 6 0.29 -15.61 -4.39
N ALA A 7 1.26 -15.05 -5.12
CA ALA A 7 1.65 -15.54 -6.44
C ALA A 7 2.09 -17.02 -6.42
N ASP A 8 2.88 -17.42 -5.41
CA ASP A 8 3.32 -18.79 -5.23
C ASP A 8 2.12 -19.74 -4.99
N ILE A 9 1.16 -19.35 -4.15
CA ILE A 9 -0.05 -20.15 -3.84
C ILE A 9 -1.00 -20.22 -5.04
N SER A 10 -1.14 -19.13 -5.81
CA SER A 10 -1.99 -19.09 -7.01
C SER A 10 -1.32 -19.65 -8.25
N LEU A 11 -0.06 -20.11 -8.17
CA LEU A 11 0.73 -20.60 -9.30
C LEU A 11 0.84 -19.56 -10.44
N THR A 12 1.04 -18.30 -10.08
CA THR A 12 1.16 -17.18 -11.02
C THR A 12 2.51 -16.48 -10.90
N ASP A 13 2.87 -15.66 -11.89
CA ASP A 13 4.08 -14.85 -11.80
C ASP A 13 3.92 -13.69 -10.80
N HIS A 14 4.96 -13.46 -10.00
CA HIS A 14 5.04 -12.29 -9.11
C HIS A 14 5.68 -11.11 -9.84
N VAL A 15 4.94 -10.00 -9.93
CA VAL A 15 5.46 -8.72 -10.43
C VAL A 15 6.09 -7.95 -9.28
N LYS A 16 7.40 -7.69 -9.38
CA LYS A 16 8.14 -6.88 -8.41
C LYS A 16 8.03 -5.39 -8.75
N MET A 17 7.81 -4.58 -7.73
CA MET A 17 7.86 -3.13 -7.81
C MET A 17 8.97 -2.61 -6.91
N ILE A 18 9.70 -1.61 -7.38
CA ILE A 18 10.75 -0.92 -6.63
C ILE A 18 10.16 0.38 -6.08
N LYS A 19 10.14 0.52 -4.76
CA LYS A 19 9.70 1.76 -4.10
C LYS A 19 10.82 2.79 -4.12
N THR A 20 10.52 4.00 -4.57
CA THR A 20 11.35 5.18 -4.39
C THR A 20 10.71 6.13 -3.38
N ASP A 21 11.33 7.29 -3.13
CA ASP A 21 10.79 8.31 -2.24
C ASP A 21 9.44 8.86 -2.72
N LYS A 22 9.22 8.88 -4.04
CA LYS A 22 8.04 9.49 -4.65
C LYS A 22 7.12 8.48 -5.32
N ASP A 23 7.67 7.40 -5.88
CA ASP A 23 6.95 6.54 -6.82
C ASP A 23 7.18 5.04 -6.58
N GLN A 24 6.48 4.25 -7.39
CA GLN A 24 6.71 2.82 -7.59
C GLN A 24 7.25 2.65 -9.00
N ILE A 25 8.25 1.81 -9.18
CA ILE A 25 8.91 1.58 -10.47
C ILE A 25 8.83 0.10 -10.81
N TRP A 26 8.62 -0.21 -12.08
CA TRP A 26 8.67 -1.58 -12.59
C TRP A 26 10.09 -2.15 -12.44
N ASP A 27 10.22 -3.32 -11.81
CA ASP A 27 11.50 -3.99 -11.69
C ASP A 27 11.93 -4.59 -13.06
N PRO A 28 13.13 -4.28 -13.57
CA PRO A 28 13.59 -4.77 -14.87
C PRO A 28 13.79 -6.29 -14.92
N THR A 29 13.84 -6.97 -13.77
CA THR A 29 13.92 -8.45 -13.68
C THR A 29 12.57 -9.13 -13.86
N ASN A 30 11.47 -8.38 -13.93
CA ASN A 30 10.16 -8.95 -14.19
C ASN A 30 10.09 -9.53 -15.60
N LYS A 31 9.37 -10.65 -15.74
CA LYS A 31 8.98 -11.15 -17.06
C LYS A 31 8.06 -10.14 -17.75
N PRO A 32 8.12 -10.00 -19.08
CA PRO A 32 7.19 -9.15 -19.81
C PRO A 32 5.73 -9.55 -19.57
N LEU A 33 4.85 -8.57 -19.41
CA LEU A 33 3.41 -8.84 -19.38
C LEU A 33 2.93 -9.34 -20.75
N ILE A 34 2.08 -10.37 -20.73
CA ILE A 34 1.44 -10.91 -21.93
C ILE A 34 0.18 -10.12 -22.27
N LYS A 35 -0.17 -10.05 -23.56
CA LYS A 35 -1.44 -9.45 -24.01
C LYS A 35 -2.62 -10.20 -23.40
N GLY A 36 -3.52 -9.45 -22.76
CA GLY A 36 -4.67 -10.02 -22.04
C GLY A 36 -4.32 -10.57 -20.65
N GLY A 37 -3.08 -10.39 -20.18
CA GLY A 37 -2.71 -10.70 -18.80
C GLY A 37 -3.54 -9.90 -17.80
N ILE A 38 -3.98 -10.57 -16.73
CA ILE A 38 -4.77 -9.98 -15.65
C ILE A 38 -3.87 -9.86 -14.42
N ILE A 39 -3.86 -8.69 -13.79
CA ILE A 39 -3.03 -8.39 -12.63
C ILE A 39 -3.90 -8.37 -11.38
N LEU A 40 -3.58 -9.24 -10.44
CA LEU A 40 -4.07 -9.13 -9.06
C LEU A 40 -3.06 -8.29 -8.27
N GLN A 41 -3.47 -7.10 -7.87
CA GLN A 41 -2.73 -6.31 -6.88
C GLN A 41 -3.17 -6.73 -5.48
N VAL A 42 -2.22 -6.86 -4.56
CA VAL A 42 -2.46 -7.11 -3.14
C VAL A 42 -1.61 -6.17 -2.30
N GLU A 43 -2.12 -5.73 -1.16
CA GLU A 43 -1.40 -4.85 -0.22
C GLU A 43 -1.37 -5.47 1.17
N ASP A 44 -0.26 -5.29 1.88
CA ASP A 44 -0.20 -5.62 3.31
C ASP A 44 -1.01 -4.61 4.13
N LEU A 45 -0.94 -3.34 3.76
CA LEU A 45 -1.57 -2.25 4.47
C LEU A 45 -2.08 -1.19 3.50
N ILE A 46 -3.32 -0.74 3.69
CA ILE A 46 -3.83 0.48 3.06
C ILE A 46 -4.06 1.58 4.10
N THR A 47 -3.62 2.80 3.77
CA THR A 47 -3.87 4.03 4.53
C THR A 47 -4.54 5.07 3.63
N THR A 48 -3.80 5.71 2.74
CA THR A 48 -4.32 6.73 1.80
C THR A 48 -4.59 6.17 0.40
N GLY A 49 -4.17 4.93 0.12
CA GLY A 49 -4.31 4.31 -1.21
C GLY A 49 -3.34 4.82 -2.27
N GLU A 50 -2.55 5.85 -1.98
CA GLU A 50 -1.62 6.46 -2.93
C GLU A 50 -0.59 5.47 -3.48
N SER A 51 -0.05 4.61 -2.61
CA SER A 51 0.92 3.59 -3.04
C SER A 51 0.29 2.65 -4.06
N SER A 52 -0.98 2.29 -3.86
CA SER A 52 -1.70 1.41 -4.78
C SER A 52 -1.91 2.07 -6.14
N LEU A 53 -2.27 3.35 -6.17
CA LEU A 53 -2.38 4.12 -7.41
C LEU A 53 -1.03 4.24 -8.14
N LYS A 54 0.06 4.48 -7.39
CA LYS A 54 1.42 4.56 -7.95
C LYS A 54 1.87 3.25 -8.59
N VAL A 55 1.57 2.10 -7.97
CA VAL A 55 1.84 0.78 -8.56
C VAL A 55 1.12 0.66 -9.92
N ARG A 56 -0.18 0.97 -9.97
CA ARG A 56 -0.96 0.84 -11.21
C ARG A 56 -0.48 1.78 -12.30
N LYS A 57 -0.18 3.03 -11.93
CA LYS A 57 0.40 4.01 -12.85
C LYS A 57 1.71 3.49 -13.44
N ALA A 58 2.63 3.01 -12.60
CA ALA A 58 3.93 2.52 -13.04
C ALA A 58 3.83 1.33 -14.00
N ILE A 59 2.90 0.40 -13.77
CA ILE A 59 2.66 -0.72 -14.68
C ILE A 59 2.13 -0.21 -16.03
N ARG A 60 1.19 0.73 -16.04
CA ARG A 60 0.66 1.30 -17.29
C ARG A 60 1.71 2.11 -18.05
N ASP A 61 2.52 2.89 -17.35
CA ASP A 61 3.61 3.67 -17.93
C ASP A 61 4.66 2.76 -18.59
N GLN A 62 4.94 1.60 -17.99
CA GLN A 62 5.86 0.60 -18.56
C GLN A 62 5.30 -0.06 -19.83
N TYR A 63 3.98 -0.17 -19.94
CA TYR A 63 3.29 -0.87 -21.04
C TYR A 63 2.21 0.01 -21.70
N PRO A 64 2.56 1.17 -22.29
CA PRO A 64 1.59 2.18 -22.74
C PRO A 64 0.72 1.71 -23.92
N LYS A 65 1.14 0.66 -24.63
CA LYS A 65 0.42 0.08 -25.78
C LYS A 65 -0.35 -1.20 -25.42
N LEU A 66 -0.26 -1.66 -24.17
CA LEU A 66 -0.91 -2.89 -23.72
C LEU A 66 -2.15 -2.54 -22.89
N PRO A 67 -3.33 -3.14 -23.16
CA PRO A 67 -4.48 -2.97 -22.28
C PRO A 67 -4.20 -3.70 -20.96
N ILE A 68 -3.87 -2.94 -19.91
CA ILE A 68 -3.62 -3.49 -18.58
C ILE A 68 -4.94 -3.71 -17.85
N LEU A 69 -5.21 -4.96 -17.49
CA LEU A 69 -6.41 -5.36 -16.75
C LEU A 69 -6.04 -5.68 -15.30
N PHE A 70 -6.68 -4.97 -14.37
CA PHE A 70 -6.63 -5.33 -12.95
C PHE A 70 -7.89 -6.13 -12.60
N VAL A 71 -7.74 -7.12 -11.72
CA VAL A 71 -8.90 -7.81 -11.11
C VAL A 71 -9.82 -6.76 -10.44
N PRO A 72 -11.16 -6.93 -10.46
CA PRO A 72 -12.10 -6.01 -9.79
C PRO A 72 -12.02 -6.03 -8.25
N PHE A 73 -10.97 -6.63 -7.69
CA PHE A 73 -10.73 -6.76 -6.26
C PHE A 73 -9.28 -6.39 -5.95
N LEU A 74 -9.09 -5.72 -4.83
CA LEU A 74 -7.80 -5.40 -4.21
C LEU A 74 -7.80 -5.98 -2.80
N PRO A 75 -7.34 -7.24 -2.62
CA PRO A 75 -7.16 -7.82 -1.30
C PRO A 75 -6.13 -7.03 -0.50
N VAL A 76 -6.48 -6.73 0.75
CA VAL A 76 -5.60 -6.02 1.68
C VAL A 76 -5.57 -6.78 3.00
N VAL A 77 -4.42 -6.92 3.65
CA VAL A 77 -4.39 -7.57 4.97
C VAL A 77 -4.96 -6.63 6.03
N VAL A 78 -4.48 -5.38 6.10
CA VAL A 78 -4.92 -4.38 7.08
C VAL A 78 -5.39 -3.10 6.41
N ASP A 79 -6.57 -2.63 6.77
CA ASP A 79 -7.08 -1.30 6.43
C ASP A 79 -7.00 -0.37 7.65
N ARG A 80 -6.22 0.70 7.49
CA ARG A 80 -6.09 1.83 8.41
C ARG A 80 -6.39 3.15 7.71
N SER A 81 -7.19 3.12 6.64
CA SER A 81 -7.71 4.36 6.07
C SER A 81 -8.63 5.06 7.06
N ASP A 82 -8.75 6.37 6.89
CA ASP A 82 -9.56 7.23 7.75
C ASP A 82 -10.97 6.64 7.92
N PRO A 83 -11.44 6.41 9.17
CA PRO A 83 -12.78 5.89 9.40
C PRO A 83 -13.89 6.73 8.75
N ASP A 84 -13.71 8.05 8.71
CA ASP A 84 -14.68 8.99 8.15
C ASP A 84 -14.59 9.08 6.62
N ASN A 85 -13.46 8.66 6.04
CA ASN A 85 -13.21 8.64 4.61
C ASN A 85 -12.58 7.32 4.15
N ARG A 86 -13.32 6.23 4.39
CA ARG A 86 -12.81 4.89 4.15
C ARG A 86 -12.56 4.64 2.67
N ILE A 87 -11.41 4.05 2.35
CA ILE A 87 -11.10 3.66 0.99
C ILE A 87 -11.80 2.34 0.68
N THR A 88 -12.90 2.43 -0.06
CA THR A 88 -13.69 1.27 -0.49
C THR A 88 -13.29 0.77 -1.88
N THR A 89 -12.65 1.61 -2.68
CA THR A 89 -12.20 1.30 -4.04
C THR A 89 -10.85 1.95 -4.35
N ILE A 90 -10.07 1.27 -5.19
CA ILE A 90 -8.93 1.86 -5.91
C ILE A 90 -9.24 1.70 -7.40
N GLU A 91 -9.56 2.82 -8.05
CA GLU A 91 -10.14 2.85 -9.39
C GLU A 91 -11.36 1.91 -9.48
N ASN A 92 -11.33 0.91 -10.37
CA ASN A 92 -12.41 -0.06 -10.58
C ASN A 92 -12.28 -1.32 -9.71
N SER A 93 -11.34 -1.38 -8.76
CA SER A 93 -11.17 -2.54 -7.89
C SER A 93 -11.69 -2.24 -6.49
N ARG A 94 -12.57 -3.10 -5.98
CA ARG A 94 -13.05 -3.04 -4.61
C ARG A 94 -11.95 -3.43 -3.62
N VAL A 95 -11.71 -2.60 -2.61
CA VAL A 95 -10.79 -2.92 -1.51
C VAL A 95 -11.43 -3.96 -0.61
N LEU A 96 -10.73 -5.07 -0.38
CA LEU A 96 -11.19 -6.20 0.43
C LEU A 96 -10.20 -6.43 1.58
N PRO A 97 -10.38 -5.74 2.73
CA PRO A 97 -9.50 -5.90 3.87
C PRO A 97 -9.85 -7.15 4.68
N LEU A 98 -8.83 -7.88 5.18
CA LEU A 98 -9.01 -8.95 6.15
C LEU A 98 -9.24 -8.40 7.56
N LEU A 99 -8.56 -7.32 7.92
CA LEU A 99 -8.69 -6.64 9.20
C LEU A 99 -8.87 -5.13 8.97
N LYS A 100 -9.80 -4.52 9.69
CA LYS A 100 -9.96 -3.07 9.77
C LYS A 100 -9.56 -2.61 11.16
N ILE A 101 -8.71 -1.60 11.22
CA ILE A 101 -8.28 -0.99 12.48
C ILE A 101 -8.57 0.50 12.40
N ASP A 102 -9.43 0.95 13.29
CA ASP A 102 -9.80 2.35 13.37
C ASP A 102 -8.81 3.07 14.27
N ILE A 103 -8.01 3.93 13.65
CA ILE A 103 -7.03 4.76 14.34
C ILE A 103 -7.42 6.21 14.08
N GLN A 104 -7.64 6.95 15.16
CA GLN A 104 -7.96 8.37 15.08
C GLN A 104 -6.73 9.15 14.63
N THR A 105 -6.90 9.98 13.61
CA THR A 105 -5.89 10.93 13.17
C THR A 105 -6.27 12.30 13.68
N PHE A 106 -5.34 12.96 14.36
CA PHE A 106 -5.56 14.29 14.90
C PHE A 106 -4.70 15.32 14.17
N GLN A 107 -5.27 16.50 13.94
CA GLN A 107 -4.45 17.66 13.56
C GLN A 107 -3.53 18.05 14.72
N PRO A 108 -2.32 18.56 14.46
CA PRO A 108 -1.38 18.93 15.52
C PRO A 108 -1.99 19.83 16.60
N ASP A 109 -2.78 20.83 16.19
CA ASP A 109 -3.41 21.82 17.09
C ASP A 109 -4.56 21.24 17.92
N ASN A 110 -5.11 20.08 17.52
CA ASN A 110 -6.27 19.43 18.15
C ASN A 110 -5.96 18.00 18.61
N CYS A 111 -4.69 17.68 18.87
CA CYS A 111 -4.30 16.35 19.32
C CYS A 111 -4.44 16.21 20.85
N PRO A 112 -5.38 15.38 21.35
CA PRO A 112 -5.60 15.22 22.80
C PRO A 112 -4.37 14.64 23.51
N TYR A 113 -3.57 13.83 22.81
CA TYR A 113 -2.33 13.28 23.34
C TYR A 113 -1.24 14.35 23.47
N CYS A 114 -1.13 15.26 22.50
CA CYS A 114 -0.20 16.39 22.57
C CYS A 114 -0.58 17.37 23.69
N ALA A 115 -1.88 17.61 23.89
CA ALA A 115 -2.38 18.48 24.95
C ALA A 115 -2.00 18.00 26.36
N VAL A 116 -1.87 16.68 26.56
CA VAL A 116 -1.41 16.08 27.83
C VAL A 116 0.11 15.82 27.87
N GLY A 117 0.86 16.38 26.91
CA GLY A 117 2.33 16.34 26.91
C GLY A 117 2.97 15.18 26.13
N SER A 118 2.21 14.40 25.36
CA SER A 118 2.80 13.38 24.48
C SER A 118 3.47 14.05 23.28
N GLU A 119 4.71 13.63 22.97
CA GLU A 119 5.43 14.11 21.80
C GLU A 119 5.08 13.26 20.56
N ALA A 120 4.70 13.91 19.46
CA ALA A 120 4.44 13.24 18.19
C ALA A 120 5.76 12.91 17.47
N LEU A 121 6.16 11.65 17.53
CA LEU A 121 7.43 11.19 16.93
C LEU A 121 7.20 10.52 15.58
N ARG A 122 7.96 10.93 14.56
CA ARG A 122 8.09 10.17 13.31
C ARG A 122 9.02 8.99 13.54
N PRO A 123 8.55 7.72 13.38
CA PRO A 123 9.33 6.54 13.75
C PRO A 123 10.71 6.43 13.10
N ARG A 124 10.83 6.88 11.83
CA ARG A 124 12.06 6.76 11.03
C ARG A 124 13.01 7.95 11.16
N GLU A 125 12.64 8.96 11.94
CA GLU A 125 13.45 10.17 12.11
C GLU A 125 14.41 10.00 13.28
N GLY A 126 15.72 10.16 13.03
CA GLY A 126 16.76 10.04 14.04
C GLY A 126 16.67 8.75 14.86
N ASN A 127 16.68 8.87 16.19
CA ASN A 127 16.60 7.75 17.14
C ASN A 127 15.17 7.48 17.66
N ASN A 128 14.14 7.99 16.96
CA ASN A 128 12.76 7.92 17.46
C ASN A 128 12.24 6.49 17.61
N TRP A 129 12.72 5.54 16.80
CA TRP A 129 12.32 4.13 16.93
C TRP A 129 12.67 3.52 18.29
N ASN A 130 13.86 3.84 18.83
CA ASN A 130 14.27 3.35 20.14
C ASN A 130 13.45 4.00 21.26
N ARG A 131 13.14 5.30 21.14
CA ARG A 131 12.25 6.02 22.06
C ARG A 131 10.85 5.40 22.12
N LEU A 132 10.29 5.02 20.97
CA LEU A 132 8.95 4.45 20.86
C LEU A 132 8.88 2.99 21.35
N THR A 133 9.92 2.21 21.13
CA THR A 133 9.91 0.76 21.44
C THR A 133 10.53 0.42 22.79
N ARG A 134 11.12 1.40 23.49
CA ARG A 134 11.89 1.20 24.73
C ARG A 134 12.94 0.07 24.60
N LYS A 135 13.43 -0.16 23.39
CA LYS A 135 14.59 -1.03 23.17
C LYS A 135 15.82 -0.23 23.56
N ASN A 136 16.30 -0.49 24.77
CA ASN A 136 17.66 -0.16 25.19
C ASN A 136 18.64 -1.10 24.50
#